data_AF-A0A9E2AN61-F1
#
_entry.id   AF-A0A9E2AN61-F1
#
_cell.length_a   1.000
_cell.length_b   1.000
_cell.length_c   1.000
_cell.angle_alpha   90.00
_cell.angle_beta   90.00
_cell.angle_gamma   90.00
#
_symmetry.space_group_name_H-M   'P 1'
#
loop_
_entity.id
_entity.type
_entity.pdbx_description
1 polymer ?
#
loop_
_entity_poly.entity_id
_entity_poly.type
_entity_poly.pdbx_seq_one_letter_code
_entity_poly.pdbx_strand_id
1 'polypeptide(L)'
;MSDQVNDRELFSLKKKVASYKEVVSNTRTYRGAWDTTLKGKIEDSLKRFAKGAGLQAKIEEVGDVENLSAVVLSLGQVKSGIYEEVNDAIKRHLIKHNGSLIYQQLFNGKVIVMIQYPFIENIGQPRPPKTIGIYRPEELKEPFLLRHLEEFITEITNWEDFDDDEPNQRIGFNLNFPQHELATGDEETLK
;
A
#
# COMPACT_ATOMS: atom_id res chain seq x y z
N MET A 1 10.80 2.72 -55.99
CA MET A 1 9.71 3.14 -55.09
C MET A 1 10.37 3.99 -54.03
N SER A 2 10.06 5.29 -54.01
CA SER A 2 10.86 6.29 -53.29
C SER A 2 10.52 6.31 -51.80
N ASP A 3 11.49 5.90 -50.99
CA ASP A 3 11.57 6.12 -49.54
C ASP A 3 11.82 7.60 -49.23
N GLN A 4 10.84 8.47 -49.47
CA GLN A 4 10.89 9.84 -48.96
C GLN A 4 9.90 9.99 -47.81
N VAL A 5 10.45 10.08 -46.59
CA VAL A 5 9.72 10.52 -45.40
C VAL A 5 9.15 11.91 -45.69
N ASN A 6 7.83 12.03 -45.65
CA ASN A 6 7.14 13.29 -45.92
C ASN A 6 7.42 14.28 -44.77
N ASP A 7 7.61 15.57 -45.07
CA ASP A 7 7.81 16.65 -44.08
C ASP A 7 6.79 16.64 -42.93
N ARG A 8 5.55 16.23 -43.19
CA ARG A 8 4.51 16.06 -42.18
C ARG A 8 4.84 14.94 -41.17
N GLU A 9 5.40 13.84 -41.65
CA GLU A 9 5.82 12.70 -40.82
C GLU A 9 7.03 13.08 -39.98
N LEU A 10 7.99 13.81 -40.58
CA LEU A 10 9.16 14.33 -39.87
C LEU A 10 8.76 15.34 -38.77
N PHE A 11 7.78 16.21 -39.05
CA PHE A 11 7.25 17.14 -38.05
C PHE A 11 6.56 16.43 -36.88
N SER A 12 5.76 15.39 -37.16
CA SER A 12 5.15 14.54 -36.15
C SER A 12 6.20 13.85 -35.27
N LEU A 13 7.26 13.32 -35.89
CA LEU A 13 8.38 12.72 -35.16
C LEU A 13 9.10 13.74 -34.26
N LYS A 14 9.37 14.96 -34.77
CA LYS A 14 10.01 16.03 -33.96
C LYS A 14 9.20 16.35 -32.70
N LYS A 15 7.87 16.40 -32.78
CA LYS A 15 7.01 16.58 -31.61
C LYS A 15 7.14 15.44 -30.61
N LYS A 16 7.11 14.18 -31.07
CA LYS A 16 7.28 13.01 -30.21
C LYS A 16 8.65 12.98 -29.52
N VAL A 17 9.71 13.34 -30.25
CA VAL A 17 11.07 13.45 -29.72
C VAL A 17 11.16 14.55 -28.66
N ALA A 18 10.52 15.69 -28.87
CA ALA A 18 10.47 16.76 -27.88
C ALA A 18 9.79 16.30 -26.58
N SER A 19 8.62 15.67 -26.67
CA SER A 19 7.92 15.12 -25.50
C SER A 19 8.73 14.04 -24.79
N TYR A 20 9.42 13.17 -25.54
CA TYR A 20 10.31 12.17 -24.93
C TYR A 20 11.44 12.82 -24.14
N LYS A 21 12.12 13.82 -24.72
CA LYS A 21 13.21 14.55 -24.05
C LYS A 21 12.73 15.24 -22.77
N GLU A 22 11.53 15.82 -22.82
CA GLU A 22 10.89 16.43 -21.65
C GLU A 22 10.64 15.40 -20.54
N VAL A 23 10.07 14.23 -20.87
CA VAL A 23 9.83 13.16 -19.87
C VAL A 23 11.12 12.66 -19.24
N VAL A 24 12.19 12.47 -20.04
CA VAL A 24 13.50 12.05 -19.53
C VAL A 24 14.11 13.14 -18.62
N SER A 25 13.99 14.41 -19.00
CA SER A 25 14.44 15.54 -18.18
C SER A 25 13.71 15.56 -16.83
N ASN A 26 12.38 15.47 -16.87
CA ASN A 26 11.53 15.46 -15.68
C ASN A 26 11.86 14.30 -14.75
N THR A 27 12.14 13.11 -15.30
CA THR A 27 12.55 11.94 -14.50
C THR A 27 13.78 12.23 -13.65
N ARG A 28 14.80 12.91 -14.21
CA ARG A 28 16.01 13.29 -13.48
C ARG A 28 15.71 14.31 -12.38
N THR A 29 14.91 15.32 -12.71
CA THR A 29 14.48 16.34 -11.74
C THR A 29 13.72 15.71 -10.58
N TYR A 30 12.78 14.81 -10.86
CA TYR A 30 11.96 14.19 -9.82
C TYR A 30 12.77 13.28 -8.91
N ARG A 31 13.71 12.51 -9.47
CA ARG A 31 14.62 11.69 -8.66
C ARG A 31 15.47 12.55 -7.72
N GLY A 32 16.07 13.62 -8.24
CA GLY A 32 16.84 14.55 -7.41
C GLY A 32 16.00 15.22 -6.31
N ALA A 33 14.74 15.58 -6.60
CA ALA A 33 13.84 16.18 -5.62
C ALA A 33 13.51 15.25 -4.45
N TRP A 34 13.38 13.94 -4.71
CA TRP A 34 13.14 12.92 -3.70
C TRP A 34 14.28 12.87 -2.67
N ASP A 35 15.51 12.68 -3.14
CA ASP A 35 16.69 12.48 -2.28
C ASP A 35 17.07 13.75 -1.51
N THR A 36 16.89 14.92 -2.12
CA THR A 36 17.35 16.19 -1.54
C THR A 36 16.34 16.82 -0.58
N THR A 37 15.03 16.68 -0.83
CA THR A 37 14.03 17.48 -0.10
C THR A 37 12.76 16.73 0.26
N LEU A 38 12.14 16.03 -0.68
CA LEU A 38 10.77 15.55 -0.51
C LEU A 38 10.69 14.44 0.54
N LYS A 39 11.64 13.50 0.55
CA LYS A 39 11.66 12.39 1.52
C LYS A 39 11.64 12.89 2.96
N GLY A 40 12.56 13.79 3.32
CA GLY A 40 12.62 14.39 4.65
C GLY A 40 11.34 15.19 5.00
N LYS A 41 10.78 15.93 4.04
CA LYS A 41 9.50 16.65 4.25
C LYS A 41 8.35 15.70 4.56
N ILE A 42 8.25 14.56 3.88
CA ILE A 42 7.23 13.55 4.13
C ILE A 42 7.40 13.01 5.56
N GLU A 43 8.60 12.58 5.92
CA GLU A 43 8.88 12.06 7.26
C GLU A 43 8.53 13.07 8.37
N ASP A 44 8.99 14.31 8.26
CA ASP A 44 8.77 15.33 9.28
C ASP A 44 7.29 15.70 9.41
N SER A 45 6.58 15.74 8.28
CA SER A 45 5.13 15.98 8.27
C SER A 45 4.37 14.83 8.94
N LEU A 46 4.67 13.59 8.57
CA LEU A 46 4.03 12.42 9.16
C LEU A 46 4.34 12.29 10.66
N LYS A 47 5.59 12.53 11.09
CA LYS A 47 5.98 12.56 12.51
C LYS A 47 5.17 13.60 13.27
N ARG A 48 5.03 14.81 12.70
CA ARG A 48 4.26 15.90 13.29
C ARG A 48 2.77 15.58 13.38
N PHE A 49 2.17 15.06 12.31
CA PHE A 49 0.75 14.71 12.30
C PHE A 49 0.43 13.58 13.27
N ALA A 50 1.23 12.50 13.25
CA ALA A 50 1.07 11.38 14.18
C ALA A 50 1.15 11.85 15.64
N LYS A 51 2.16 12.66 15.97
CA LYS A 51 2.30 13.25 17.31
C LYS A 51 1.11 14.15 17.67
N GLY A 52 0.66 15.00 16.75
CA GLY A 52 -0.46 15.91 16.95
C GLY A 52 -1.79 15.20 17.17
N ALA A 53 -1.97 14.03 16.55
CA ALA A 53 -3.16 13.19 16.69
C ALA A 53 -3.08 12.18 17.85
N GLY A 54 -1.92 12.06 18.53
CA GLY A 54 -1.70 11.02 19.54
C GLY A 54 -1.59 9.60 18.95
N LEU A 55 -1.32 9.48 17.64
CA LEU A 55 -1.16 8.21 16.94
C LEU A 55 0.21 7.62 17.23
N GLN A 56 0.24 6.41 17.79
CA GLN A 56 1.47 5.64 17.95
C GLN A 56 1.83 4.96 16.62
N ALA A 57 2.75 5.57 15.89
CA ALA A 57 3.24 5.02 14.62
C ALA A 57 4.76 5.09 14.56
N LYS A 58 5.37 4.11 13.89
CA LYS A 58 6.79 4.08 13.56
C LYS A 58 6.97 4.60 12.14
N ILE A 59 7.93 5.50 11.93
CA ILE A 59 8.28 5.98 10.60
C ILE A 59 9.68 5.49 10.26
N GLU A 60 9.80 4.82 9.13
CA GLU A 60 11.04 4.20 8.68
C GLU A 60 11.30 4.52 7.21
N GLU A 61 12.57 4.72 6.90
CA GLU A 61 13.04 4.67 5.52
C GLU A 61 13.39 3.24 5.17
N VAL A 62 12.85 2.74 4.06
CA VAL A 62 13.16 1.42 3.52
C VAL A 62 13.77 1.61 2.13
N GLY A 63 14.97 1.09 1.90
CA GLY A 63 15.61 1.19 0.59
C GLY A 63 17.06 0.74 0.58
N ASP A 64 17.28 -0.55 0.32
CA ASP A 64 18.63 -1.10 0.09
C ASP A 64 19.11 -0.89 -1.37
N VAL A 65 18.24 -0.36 -2.23
CA VAL A 65 18.50 -0.12 -3.65
C VAL A 65 18.32 1.36 -3.97
N GLU A 66 19.35 1.95 -4.57
CA GLU A 66 19.36 3.35 -4.98
C GLU A 66 18.19 3.66 -5.95
N ASN A 67 17.48 4.77 -5.72
CA ASN A 67 16.29 5.19 -6.48
C ASN A 67 15.03 4.29 -6.35
N LEU A 68 14.96 3.47 -5.30
CA LEU A 68 13.78 2.67 -4.93
C LEU A 68 13.50 2.74 -3.42
N SER A 69 13.82 3.87 -2.80
CA SER A 69 13.53 4.09 -1.38
C SER A 69 12.06 4.47 -1.15
N ALA A 70 11.59 4.15 0.05
CA ALA A 70 10.25 4.41 0.51
C ALA A 70 10.28 4.99 1.92
N VAL A 71 9.33 5.88 2.21
CA VAL A 71 8.98 6.30 3.58
C VAL A 71 7.75 5.52 3.99
N VAL A 72 7.86 4.78 5.09
CA VAL A 72 6.80 3.92 5.61
C VAL A 72 6.39 4.41 6.99
N LEU A 73 5.12 4.79 7.15
CA LEU A 73 4.49 4.96 8.45
C LEU A 73 3.74 3.66 8.79
N SER A 74 4.15 2.97 9.84
CA SER A 74 3.57 1.69 10.28
C SER A 74 2.92 1.82 11.65
N LEU A 75 1.77 1.16 11.84
CA LEU A 75 1.12 0.98 13.14
C LEU A 75 1.69 -0.21 13.94
N GLY A 76 2.81 -0.78 13.46
CA GLY A 76 3.54 -1.83 14.14
C GLY A 76 2.88 -3.20 14.03
N GLN A 77 3.27 -4.06 14.96
CA GLN A 77 2.92 -5.47 14.98
C GLN A 77 2.48 -5.89 16.37
N VAL A 78 1.53 -6.81 16.44
CA VAL A 78 1.02 -7.37 17.70
C VAL A 78 0.81 -8.87 17.56
N LYS A 79 0.75 -9.58 18.70
CA LYS A 79 0.24 -10.96 18.71
C LYS A 79 -1.22 -10.92 18.29
N SER A 80 -1.62 -11.73 17.31
CA SER A 80 -2.98 -11.69 16.76
C SER A 80 -4.05 -12.26 17.70
N GLY A 81 -3.65 -13.01 18.72
CA GLY A 81 -4.56 -13.84 19.52
C GLY A 81 -4.89 -15.18 18.87
N ILE A 82 -4.44 -15.42 17.63
CA ILE A 82 -4.58 -16.68 16.91
C ILE A 82 -3.31 -17.51 17.09
N TYR A 83 -3.51 -18.80 17.24
CA TYR A 83 -2.46 -19.77 17.47
C TYR A 83 -2.53 -20.87 16.42
N GLU A 84 -1.37 -21.29 15.96
CA GLU A 84 -1.20 -22.51 15.18
C GLU A 84 -0.71 -23.61 16.10
N GLU A 85 -1.42 -24.75 16.11
CA GLU A 85 -0.98 -25.94 16.83
C GLU A 85 0.11 -26.62 16.03
N VAL A 86 1.34 -26.60 16.55
CA VAL A 86 2.50 -27.24 15.92
C VAL A 86 2.56 -28.71 16.35
N ASN A 87 2.17 -29.01 17.59
CA ASN A 87 1.92 -30.33 18.16
C ASN A 87 1.13 -30.19 19.48
N ASP A 88 0.81 -31.31 20.15
CA ASP A 88 0.01 -31.37 21.38
C ASP A 88 0.51 -30.47 22.54
N ALA A 89 1.79 -30.08 22.52
CA ALA A 89 2.41 -29.28 23.59
C ALA A 89 2.79 -27.85 23.16
N ILE A 90 2.84 -27.54 21.86
CA ILE A 90 3.40 -26.28 21.35
C ILE A 90 2.38 -25.54 20.49
N LYS A 91 2.06 -24.32 20.93
CA LYS A 91 1.25 -23.36 20.19
C LYS A 91 2.11 -22.20 19.73
N ARG A 92 2.13 -21.91 18.43
CA ARG A 92 2.83 -20.76 17.85
C ARG A 92 1.86 -19.60 17.71
N HIS A 93 2.20 -18.45 18.30
CA HIS A 93 1.44 -17.21 18.08
C HIS A 93 1.65 -16.73 16.65
N LEU A 94 0.56 -16.36 15.98
CA LEU A 94 0.64 -15.66 14.71
C LEU A 94 0.76 -14.15 14.96
N ILE A 95 1.57 -13.47 14.15
CA ILE A 95 1.78 -12.03 14.25
C ILE A 95 0.82 -11.32 13.32
N LYS A 96 0.19 -10.26 13.82
CA LYS A 96 -0.60 -9.32 13.05
C LYS A 96 0.22 -8.08 12.78
N HIS A 97 0.27 -7.69 11.51
CA HIS A 97 0.76 -6.39 11.06
C HIS A 97 -0.44 -5.45 10.99
N ASN A 98 -0.35 -4.28 11.62
CA ASN A 98 -1.48 -3.35 11.78
C ASN A 98 -1.67 -2.39 10.59
N GLY A 99 -0.98 -2.66 9.47
CA GLY A 99 -1.01 -1.83 8.27
C GLY A 99 -0.02 -0.67 8.28
N SER A 100 0.19 -0.12 7.09
CA SER A 100 1.18 0.94 6.84
C SER A 100 0.73 1.89 5.72
N LEU A 101 1.07 3.17 5.86
CA LEU A 101 1.03 4.17 4.80
C LEU A 101 2.42 4.30 4.16
N ILE A 102 2.50 4.10 2.85
CA ILE A 102 3.76 3.97 2.12
C ILE A 102 3.86 5.06 1.04
N TYR A 103 4.96 5.78 1.05
CA TYR A 103 5.38 6.69 -0.02
C TYR A 103 6.62 6.10 -0.69
N GLN A 104 6.49 5.61 -1.92
CA GLN A 104 7.58 4.94 -2.61
C GLN A 104 7.95 5.68 -3.88
N GLN A 105 9.25 5.91 -4.09
CA GLN A 105 9.75 6.42 -5.34
C GLN A 105 9.64 5.36 -6.45
N LEU A 106 9.04 5.74 -7.58
CA LEU A 106 8.98 4.93 -8.80
C LEU A 106 10.22 5.18 -9.66
N PHE A 107 10.49 4.26 -10.58
CA PHE A 107 11.61 4.38 -11.52
C PHE A 107 11.59 5.71 -12.32
N ASN A 108 10.44 6.31 -12.58
CA ASN A 108 10.34 7.59 -13.29
C ASN A 108 10.44 8.82 -12.36
N GLY A 109 10.82 8.63 -11.10
CA GLY A 109 10.98 9.66 -10.08
C GLY A 109 9.66 10.17 -9.46
N LYS A 110 8.50 9.74 -9.98
CA LYS A 110 7.22 10.00 -9.32
C LYS A 110 7.12 9.21 -8.02
N VAL A 111 6.18 9.59 -7.16
CA VAL A 111 5.93 8.91 -5.88
C VAL A 111 4.57 8.25 -5.92
N ILE A 112 4.54 6.94 -5.71
CA ILE A 112 3.30 6.21 -5.46
C ILE A 112 2.99 6.26 -3.97
N VAL A 113 1.73 6.52 -3.63
CA VAL A 113 1.22 6.52 -2.25
C VAL A 113 0.23 5.37 -2.12
N MET A 114 0.45 4.49 -1.15
CA MET A 114 -0.36 3.29 -0.95
C MET A 114 -0.63 3.02 0.53
N ILE A 115 -1.75 2.37 0.79
CA ILE A 115 -2.08 1.78 2.08
C ILE A 115 -1.88 0.27 1.98
N GLN A 116 -0.97 -0.25 2.79
CA GLN A 116 -0.88 -1.67 3.08
C GLN A 116 -1.88 -1.98 4.19
N TYR A 117 -2.87 -2.80 3.90
CA TYR A 117 -3.87 -3.21 4.89
C TYR A 117 -3.26 -4.08 6.00
N PRO A 118 -3.91 -4.14 7.18
CA PRO A 118 -3.54 -5.09 8.21
C PRO A 118 -3.63 -6.52 7.70
N PHE A 119 -2.75 -7.37 8.21
CA PHE A 119 -2.75 -8.78 7.87
C PHE A 119 -2.11 -9.62 9.00
N ILE A 120 -2.66 -10.80 9.27
CA ILE A 120 -2.11 -11.86 10.11
C ILE A 120 -1.25 -12.79 9.26
N GLU A 121 -0.04 -13.09 9.74
CA GLU A 121 0.87 -14.02 9.09
C GLU A 121 0.26 -15.42 8.99
N ASN A 122 0.52 -16.09 7.85
CA ASN A 122 0.10 -17.47 7.57
C ASN A 122 -1.42 -17.71 7.55
N ILE A 123 -2.25 -16.66 7.57
CA ILE A 123 -3.70 -16.78 7.41
C ILE A 123 -4.13 -16.08 6.12
N GLY A 124 -4.74 -16.86 5.21
CA GLY A 124 -5.33 -16.34 3.98
C GLY A 124 -4.35 -15.58 3.09
N GLN A 125 -4.92 -14.91 2.08
CA GLN A 125 -4.14 -13.99 1.25
C GLN A 125 -4.37 -12.56 1.72
N PRO A 126 -3.30 -11.80 2.05
CA PRO A 126 -3.42 -10.40 2.41
C PRO A 126 -4.17 -9.62 1.34
N ARG A 127 -5.04 -8.70 1.76
CA ARG A 127 -5.69 -7.77 0.83
C ARG A 127 -4.62 -7.00 0.04
N PRO A 128 -4.78 -6.85 -1.29
CA PRO A 128 -3.83 -6.07 -2.07
C PRO A 128 -3.80 -4.61 -1.57
N PRO A 129 -2.64 -3.94 -1.62
CA PRO A 129 -2.53 -2.55 -1.21
C PRO A 129 -3.50 -1.65 -1.96
N LYS A 130 -4.10 -0.68 -1.26
CA LYS A 130 -4.89 0.38 -1.88
C LYS A 130 -3.96 1.46 -2.38
N THR A 131 -3.95 1.73 -3.67
CA THR A 131 -3.25 2.89 -4.22
C THR A 131 -4.10 4.14 -3.96
N ILE A 132 -3.54 5.12 -3.25
CA ILE A 132 -4.15 6.44 -3.10
C ILE A 132 -3.90 7.26 -4.37
N GLY A 133 -2.66 7.25 -4.88
CA GLY A 133 -2.33 7.96 -6.11
C GLY A 133 -0.85 7.89 -6.48
N ILE A 134 -0.54 8.44 -7.67
CA ILE A 134 0.83 8.65 -8.14
C ILE A 134 1.03 10.13 -8.40
N TYR A 135 2.00 10.71 -7.73
CA TYR A 135 2.23 12.15 -7.70
C TYR A 135 3.61 12.50 -8.25
N ARG A 136 3.70 13.63 -8.93
CA ARG A 136 4.97 14.32 -9.11
C ARG A 136 5.41 14.90 -7.75
N PRO A 137 6.72 15.02 -7.50
CA PRO A 137 7.23 15.53 -6.22
C PRO A 137 6.61 16.87 -5.76
N GLU A 138 6.39 17.80 -6.68
CA GLU A 138 5.81 19.12 -6.39
C GLU A 138 4.31 19.10 -6.04
N GLU A 139 3.61 17.99 -6.32
CA GLU A 139 2.20 17.80 -5.98
C GLU A 139 2.01 17.36 -4.52
N LEU A 140 3.03 16.72 -3.92
CA LEU A 140 3.00 16.22 -2.54
C LEU A 140 3.25 17.33 -1.50
N LYS A 141 2.24 18.19 -1.36
CA LYS A 141 2.19 19.26 -0.35
C LYS A 141 1.57 18.75 0.95
N GLU A 142 1.84 19.44 2.06
CA GLU A 142 1.34 19.03 3.39
C GLU A 142 -0.17 18.72 3.45
N PRO A 143 -1.08 19.48 2.81
CA PRO A 143 -2.51 19.14 2.85
C PRO A 143 -2.87 17.83 2.15
N PHE A 144 -2.03 17.34 1.23
CA PHE A 144 -2.19 15.99 0.66
C PHE A 144 -1.70 14.94 1.64
N LEU A 145 -0.54 15.15 2.27
CA LEU A 145 0.02 14.21 3.24
C LEU A 145 -0.93 13.99 4.43
N LEU A 146 -1.58 15.06 4.91
CA LEU A 146 -2.61 14.96 5.95
C LEU A 146 -3.81 14.13 5.49
N ARG A 147 -4.36 14.41 4.31
CA ARG A 147 -5.48 13.64 3.74
C ARG A 147 -5.15 12.16 3.53
N HIS A 148 -3.92 11.86 3.11
CA HIS A 148 -3.48 10.46 2.99
C HIS A 148 -3.42 9.76 4.35
N LEU A 149 -3.03 10.48 5.42
CA LEU A 149 -3.06 9.94 6.78
C LEU A 149 -4.48 9.73 7.29
N GLU A 150 -5.40 10.67 7.01
CA GLU A 150 -6.83 10.51 7.32
C GLU A 150 -7.45 9.31 6.61
N GLU A 151 -7.17 9.15 5.32
CA GLU A 151 -7.61 7.99 4.53
C GLU A 151 -7.00 6.70 5.06
N PHE A 152 -5.71 6.70 5.41
CA PHE A 152 -5.06 5.56 6.05
C PHE A 152 -5.78 5.14 7.32
N ILE A 153 -5.98 6.06 8.27
CA ILE A 153 -6.65 5.73 9.53
C ILE A 153 -8.08 5.24 9.29
N THR A 154 -8.82 5.85 8.36
CA THR A 154 -10.17 5.39 8.00
C THR A 154 -10.16 3.95 7.49
N GLU A 155 -9.25 3.60 6.57
CA GLU A 155 -9.14 2.24 6.04
C GLU A 155 -8.71 1.22 7.09
N ILE A 156 -7.81 1.57 8.01
CA ILE A 156 -7.41 0.68 9.11
C ILE A 156 -8.58 0.50 10.07
N THR A 157 -9.26 1.57 10.47
CA THR A 157 -10.43 1.48 11.35
C THR A 157 -11.51 0.59 10.76
N ASN A 158 -11.85 0.76 9.48
CA ASN A 158 -12.85 -0.08 8.82
C ASN A 158 -12.43 -1.55 8.72
N TRP A 159 -11.12 -1.83 8.65
CA TRP A 159 -10.62 -3.20 8.67
C TRP A 159 -10.71 -3.83 10.06
N GLU A 160 -10.45 -3.04 11.11
CA GLU A 160 -10.49 -3.49 12.51
C GLU A 160 -11.92 -3.64 13.04
N ASP A 161 -12.80 -2.71 12.68
CA ASP A 161 -14.22 -2.66 13.03
C ASP A 161 -15.07 -3.54 12.11
N PHE A 162 -14.46 -4.59 11.55
CA PHE A 162 -15.13 -5.52 10.66
C PHE A 162 -16.28 -6.21 11.39
N ASP A 163 -17.49 -6.03 10.86
CA ASP A 163 -18.74 -6.62 11.34
C ASP A 163 -19.23 -7.63 10.29
N ASP A 164 -19.33 -8.91 10.67
CA ASP A 164 -19.68 -10.01 9.77
C ASP A 164 -21.19 -10.12 9.47
N ASP A 165 -22.01 -9.29 10.11
CA ASP A 165 -23.46 -9.21 9.88
C ASP A 165 -23.83 -8.53 8.56
N GLU A 166 -22.90 -7.84 7.88
CA GLU A 166 -23.16 -7.20 6.58
C GLU A 166 -22.77 -8.10 5.38
N PRO A 167 -23.71 -8.50 4.50
CA PRO A 167 -23.49 -9.51 3.46
C PRO A 167 -22.49 -9.12 2.35
N ASN A 168 -21.94 -7.91 2.35
CA ASN A 168 -21.00 -7.40 1.34
C ASN A 168 -19.62 -7.03 1.88
N GLN A 169 -19.35 -7.21 3.17
CA GLN A 169 -18.01 -6.94 3.71
C GLN A 169 -17.15 -8.21 3.55
N ARG A 170 -16.26 -8.19 2.54
CA ARG A 170 -15.26 -9.26 2.38
C ARG A 170 -14.18 -9.07 3.44
N ILE A 171 -13.99 -10.10 4.28
CA ILE A 171 -12.93 -10.19 5.28
C ILE A 171 -11.60 -9.75 4.66
N GLY A 172 -10.72 -9.12 5.45
CA GLY A 172 -9.34 -8.75 5.10
C GLY A 172 -8.43 -9.89 4.60
N PHE A 173 -8.99 -11.10 4.47
CA PHE A 173 -8.43 -12.32 3.94
C PHE A 173 -9.50 -13.14 3.22
N ASN A 174 -9.21 -13.65 2.03
CA ASN A 174 -10.02 -14.71 1.43
C ASN A 174 -9.78 -16.00 2.21
N LEU A 175 -10.72 -16.39 3.07
CA LEU A 175 -10.73 -17.70 3.67
C LEU A 175 -11.24 -18.71 2.63
N ASN A 176 -10.32 -19.38 1.93
CA ASN A 176 -10.64 -20.63 1.26
C ASN A 176 -10.80 -21.73 2.33
N PHE A 177 -11.84 -21.64 3.16
CA PHE A 177 -12.31 -22.84 3.85
C PHE A 177 -12.95 -23.74 2.79
N PRO A 178 -12.53 -25.00 2.64
CA PRO A 178 -13.37 -25.98 1.98
C PRO A 178 -14.71 -25.97 2.74
N GLN A 179 -15.80 -25.62 2.07
CA GLN A 179 -17.14 -25.89 2.58
C GLN A 179 -17.28 -27.41 2.67
N HIS A 180 -16.87 -27.99 3.78
CA HIS A 180 -17.16 -29.38 4.11
C HIS A 180 -18.01 -29.39 5.38
N GLU A 181 -19.28 -29.70 5.14
CA GLU A 181 -20.21 -30.36 6.07
C GLU A 181 -20.55 -29.64 7.37
N LEU A 182 -21.43 -28.64 7.26
CA LEU A 182 -22.36 -28.28 8.33
C LEU A 182 -23.80 -28.34 7.80
N ALA A 183 -24.31 -29.56 7.63
CA ALA A 183 -25.72 -29.94 7.43
C ALA A 183 -25.71 -31.45 7.13
N THR A 184 -26.02 -32.38 8.02
CA THR A 184 -27.23 -32.49 8.84
C THR A 184 -26.99 -33.59 9.88
N GLY A 185 -27.17 -33.25 11.15
CA GLY A 185 -27.44 -34.23 12.20
C GLY A 185 -28.96 -34.37 12.35
N ASP A 186 -29.37 -35.62 12.57
CA ASP A 186 -30.59 -36.08 13.22
C ASP A 186 -31.92 -36.07 12.44
N GLU A 187 -32.34 -37.26 12.01
CA GLU A 187 -33.69 -37.73 12.34
C GLU A 187 -33.69 -39.26 12.57
N GLU A 188 -33.59 -39.61 13.85
CA GLU A 188 -33.92 -40.91 14.41
C GLU A 188 -35.44 -41.12 14.26
N THR A 189 -35.87 -42.12 13.46
CA THR A 189 -37.26 -42.59 13.48
C THR A 189 -37.32 -44.03 13.95
N LEU A 190 -37.76 -44.20 15.21
CA LEU A 190 -38.35 -45.43 15.70
C LEU A 190 -39.58 -45.81 14.85
N LYS A 191 -39.60 -47.04 14.35
CA LYS A 191 -40.74 -47.97 14.43
C LYS A 191 -40.31 -49.39 14.11
#